data_AF-A0A844FD97-F1
#
_entry.id   AF-A0A844FD97-F1
#
_cell.length_a   1.000
_cell.length_b   1.000
_cell.length_c   1.000
_cell.angle_alpha   90.00
_cell.angle_beta   90.00
_cell.angle_gamma   90.00
#
_symmetry.space_group_name_H-M   'P 1'
#
loop_
_entity.id
_entity.type
_entity.pdbx_description
1 polymer ?
#
loop_
_entity_poly.entity_id
_entity_poly.type
_entity_poly.pdbx_seq_one_letter_code
_entity_poly.pdbx_strand_id
1 'polypeptide(L)'
;MRLIKTEEATGHVLCHDITQIIKGVTKDAVFRKGHIVREEDIPVLLSVGKENLYVWEKQEGILHENEAAQILCRMCRGDNMHPTEVKEGKIELIADCDGVLKIDVEKMNAVNCLGEMMIASRHGNFPVKKGDKIAGTRIIPLVIEEEKMSRAEALTQGEPIFQIVTYQKKRSGVITTGSEVYKHRIVDNFTPVIEDKLKEYGVEMEDYAICDDKPEMITDAIHKMLDKGMDMIICTGGMSVDPDDRTPLAIKNVAEDIVTYGAPVLPGAMFMLAYYDGDIPIMGLPGCVMYAKRTIFDLVLPRVLCNEKLKAEDLYRLGQGGLCLSCPTCTFPNCGFGKGA
;
A
#
# COMPACT_ATOMS: atom_id res chain seq x y z
N MET A 1 -4.69 35.88 -18.94
CA MET A 1 -3.31 36.07 -19.46
C MET A 1 -3.16 37.52 -19.84
N ARG A 2 -2.09 38.17 -19.37
CA ARG A 2 -1.79 39.56 -19.68
C ARG A 2 -0.36 39.63 -20.23
N LEU A 3 -0.16 40.42 -21.28
CA LEU A 3 1.18 40.78 -21.74
C LEU A 3 1.68 41.93 -20.87
N ILE A 4 2.79 41.73 -20.17
CA ILE A 4 3.43 42.76 -19.36
C ILE A 4 4.91 42.88 -19.75
N LYS A 5 5.54 43.99 -19.39
CA LYS A 5 6.99 44.15 -19.54
C LYS A 5 7.71 43.19 -18.62
N THR A 6 8.81 42.61 -19.09
CA THR A 6 9.61 41.66 -18.30
C THR A 6 10.07 42.26 -16.97
N GLU A 7 10.42 43.55 -16.95
CA GLU A 7 10.85 44.30 -15.75
C GLU A 7 9.76 44.36 -14.65
N GLU A 8 8.49 44.26 -15.03
CA GLU A 8 7.33 44.31 -14.13
C GLU A 8 6.80 42.91 -13.80
N ALA A 9 7.46 41.85 -14.27
CA ALA A 9 6.93 40.50 -14.22
C ALA A 9 7.16 39.76 -12.90
N THR A 10 7.95 40.32 -11.97
CA THR A 10 8.20 39.72 -10.66
C THR A 10 6.89 39.38 -9.95
N GLY A 11 6.81 38.17 -9.38
CA GLY A 11 5.63 37.63 -8.70
C GLY A 11 4.57 37.04 -9.63
N HIS A 12 4.68 37.19 -10.96
CA HIS A 12 3.73 36.61 -11.90
C HIS A 12 4.20 35.25 -12.44
N VAL A 13 3.24 34.44 -12.89
CA VAL A 13 3.52 33.08 -13.40
C VAL A 13 3.70 33.09 -14.91
N LEU A 14 4.79 32.47 -15.39
CA LEU A 14 5.03 32.24 -16.81
C LEU A 14 4.02 31.26 -17.41
N CYS A 15 3.38 31.68 -18.50
CA CYS A 15 2.36 30.87 -19.15
C CYS A 15 2.91 29.88 -20.20
N HIS A 16 4.19 29.95 -20.55
CA HIS A 16 4.86 29.10 -21.53
C HIS A 16 6.34 28.94 -21.17
N ASP A 17 6.95 27.86 -21.67
CA ASP A 17 8.40 27.65 -21.54
C ASP A 17 9.17 28.75 -22.28
N ILE A 18 10.25 29.24 -21.67
CA ILE A 18 11.17 30.19 -22.26
C ILE A 18 12.46 29.44 -22.57
N THR A 19 12.59 29.07 -23.85
CA THR A 19 13.76 28.37 -24.39
C THR A 19 14.84 29.37 -24.76
N GLN A 20 16.08 29.10 -24.32
CA GLN A 20 17.26 29.80 -24.82
C GLN A 20 17.92 28.95 -25.89
N ILE A 21 18.26 29.59 -27.01
CA ILE A 21 18.93 28.94 -28.13
C ILE A 21 20.27 29.63 -28.34
N ILE A 22 21.35 28.99 -27.92
CA ILE A 22 22.72 29.43 -28.18
C ILE A 22 23.30 28.51 -29.24
N LYS A 23 23.55 29.05 -30.43
CA LYS A 23 24.04 28.28 -31.60
C LYS A 23 25.35 27.57 -31.25
N GLY A 24 25.32 26.24 -31.23
CA GLY A 24 26.48 25.39 -30.94
C GLY A 24 26.73 25.05 -29.46
N VAL A 25 25.88 25.53 -28.53
CA VAL A 25 26.07 25.32 -27.07
C VAL A 25 24.86 24.62 -26.44
N THR A 26 23.65 25.19 -26.53
CA THR A 26 22.47 24.67 -25.83
C THR A 26 21.16 25.06 -26.52
N LYS A 27 20.17 24.15 -26.48
CA LYS A 27 18.75 24.40 -26.82
C LYS A 27 17.89 23.75 -25.76
N ASP A 28 17.65 24.46 -24.66
CA ASP A 28 16.85 23.97 -23.53
C ASP A 28 16.02 25.11 -22.91
N ALA A 29 14.99 24.74 -22.14
CA ALA A 29 14.15 25.68 -21.40
C ALA A 29 14.93 26.27 -20.23
N VAL A 30 15.18 27.58 -20.27
CA VAL A 30 15.80 28.31 -19.13
C VAL A 30 14.78 28.54 -18.05
N PHE A 31 13.54 28.80 -18.44
CA PHE A 31 12.39 28.82 -17.53
C PHE A 31 11.29 27.94 -18.09
N ARG A 32 10.64 27.16 -17.23
CA ARG A 32 9.49 26.34 -17.60
C ARG A 32 8.19 27.10 -17.33
N LYS A 33 7.14 26.73 -18.06
CA LYS A 33 5.76 27.12 -17.78
C LYS A 33 5.41 26.78 -16.33
N GLY A 34 4.72 27.70 -15.65
CA GLY A 34 4.38 27.56 -14.22
C GLY A 34 5.43 28.17 -13.27
N HIS A 35 6.57 28.63 -13.78
CA HIS A 35 7.58 29.34 -12.97
C HIS A 35 7.06 30.71 -12.51
N ILE A 36 7.24 31.02 -11.22
CA ILE A 36 6.97 32.34 -10.65
C ILE A 36 8.22 33.20 -10.83
N VAL A 37 8.12 34.27 -11.60
CA VAL A 37 9.24 35.17 -11.90
C VAL A 37 9.73 35.83 -10.61
N ARG A 38 11.02 35.72 -10.33
CA ARG A 38 11.73 36.40 -9.23
C ARG A 38 12.53 37.58 -9.76
N GLU A 39 12.94 38.49 -8.87
CA GLU A 39 13.78 39.64 -9.27
C GLU A 39 15.09 39.20 -9.94
N GLU A 40 15.66 38.09 -9.49
CA GLU A 40 16.87 37.47 -10.07
C GLU A 40 16.68 36.94 -11.50
N ASP A 41 15.44 36.68 -11.92
CA ASP A 41 15.15 36.14 -13.25
C ASP A 41 15.10 37.22 -14.33
N ILE A 42 14.82 38.48 -13.94
CA ILE A 42 14.60 39.61 -14.86
C ILE A 42 15.78 39.78 -15.85
N PRO A 43 17.06 39.82 -15.41
CA PRO A 43 18.18 39.98 -16.33
C PRO A 43 18.33 38.78 -17.27
N VAL A 44 18.04 37.57 -16.80
CA VAL A 44 18.13 36.34 -17.60
C VAL A 44 17.05 36.35 -18.68
N LEU A 45 15.81 36.69 -18.32
CA LEU A 45 14.67 36.82 -19.24
C LEU A 45 14.92 37.87 -20.33
N LEU A 46 15.50 39.01 -19.96
CA LEU A 46 15.93 40.03 -20.92
C LEU A 46 17.08 39.51 -21.82
N SER A 47 18.04 38.76 -21.27
CA SER A 47 19.17 38.21 -22.05
C SER A 47 18.74 37.18 -23.10
N VAL A 48 17.61 36.50 -22.90
CA VAL A 48 17.01 35.59 -23.88
C VAL A 48 16.07 36.29 -24.87
N GLY A 49 16.05 37.63 -24.87
CA GLY A 49 15.31 38.46 -25.82
C GLY A 49 13.82 38.59 -25.52
N LYS A 50 13.39 38.31 -24.29
CA LYS A 50 11.99 38.51 -23.85
C LYS A 50 11.87 39.89 -23.22
N GLU A 51 11.42 40.88 -24.00
CA GLU A 51 11.04 42.20 -23.47
C GLU A 51 9.65 42.23 -22.85
N ASN A 52 8.77 41.32 -23.29
CA ASN A 52 7.43 41.18 -22.77
C ASN A 52 7.13 39.72 -22.46
N LEU A 53 6.41 39.50 -21.37
CA LEU A 53 6.01 38.18 -20.90
C LEU A 53 4.49 38.08 -20.88
N TYR A 54 4.00 36.96 -21.39
CA TYR A 54 2.62 36.55 -21.12
C TYR A 54 2.60 35.91 -19.75
N VAL A 55 2.09 36.68 -18.80
CA VAL A 55 1.99 36.24 -17.42
C VAL A 55 0.55 36.00 -17.02
N TRP A 56 0.39 35.18 -16.00
CA TRP A 56 -0.86 35.02 -15.31
C TRP A 56 -0.91 35.99 -14.12
N GLU A 57 -1.96 36.81 -14.04
CA GLU A 57 -2.27 37.61 -12.85
C GLU A 57 -3.11 36.77 -11.89
N LYS A 58 -2.76 36.82 -10.60
CA LYS A 58 -3.53 36.15 -9.56
C LYS A 58 -4.90 36.79 -9.46
N GLN A 59 -5.91 36.10 -9.95
CA GLN A 59 -7.31 36.48 -9.79
C GLN A 59 -7.78 35.97 -8.43
N GLU A 60 -8.49 36.82 -7.70
CA GLU A 60 -9.12 36.44 -6.43
C GLU A 60 -10.09 35.26 -6.67
N GLY A 61 -10.00 34.23 -5.83
CA GLY A 61 -10.76 32.98 -5.99
C GLY A 61 -10.20 31.99 -7.03
N ILE A 62 -9.04 32.25 -7.63
CA ILE A 62 -8.35 31.30 -8.53
C ILE A 62 -6.97 30.94 -7.97
N LEU A 63 -6.70 29.65 -7.87
CA LEU A 63 -5.45 29.08 -7.38
C LEU A 63 -4.55 28.64 -8.53
N HIS A 64 -3.25 28.85 -8.38
CA HIS A 64 -2.25 28.24 -9.25
C HIS A 64 -2.08 26.74 -8.95
N GLU A 65 -1.64 25.95 -9.94
CA GLU A 65 -1.44 24.51 -9.80
C GLU A 65 -0.59 24.10 -8.59
N ASN A 66 0.42 24.90 -8.24
CA ASN A 66 1.27 24.59 -7.09
C ASN A 66 0.55 24.79 -5.75
N GLU A 67 -0.32 25.81 -5.66
CA GLU A 67 -1.15 26.05 -4.46
C GLU A 67 -2.20 24.94 -4.33
N ALA A 68 -2.85 24.58 -5.43
CA ALA A 68 -3.82 23.49 -5.47
C ALA A 68 -3.19 22.13 -5.14
N ALA A 69 -1.97 21.86 -5.62
CA ALA A 69 -1.24 20.63 -5.32
C ALA A 69 -0.97 20.47 -3.83
N GLN A 70 -0.63 21.57 -3.14
CA GLN A 70 -0.43 21.55 -1.69
C GLN A 70 -1.74 21.22 -0.94
N ILE A 71 -2.86 21.79 -1.37
CA ILE A 71 -4.19 21.47 -0.81
C ILE A 71 -4.51 19.99 -0.97
N LEU A 72 -4.40 19.45 -2.20
CA LEU A 72 -4.62 18.03 -2.47
C LEU A 72 -3.71 17.14 -1.63
N CYS A 73 -2.43 17.52 -1.50
CA CYS A 73 -1.48 16.77 -0.70
C CYS A 73 -1.88 16.75 0.78
N ARG A 74 -2.33 17.88 1.35
CA ARG A 74 -2.76 17.94 2.76
C ARG A 74 -3.97 17.05 3.01
N MET A 75 -4.95 17.06 2.12
CA MET A 75 -6.11 16.15 2.17
C MET A 75 -5.71 14.67 2.12
N CYS A 76 -4.66 14.36 1.37
CA CYS A 76 -4.22 12.99 1.16
C CYS A 76 -3.34 12.46 2.30
N ARG A 77 -2.52 13.32 2.90
CA ARG A 77 -1.41 12.92 3.78
C ARG A 77 -1.88 12.57 5.19
N GLY A 78 -1.79 11.30 5.56
CA GLY A 78 -1.89 10.84 6.94
C GLY A 78 -0.53 10.63 7.60
N ASP A 79 -0.50 9.76 8.60
CA ASP A 79 0.71 9.46 9.37
C ASP A 79 1.74 8.63 8.57
N ASN A 80 3.00 8.74 8.99
CA ASN A 80 4.14 7.97 8.48
C ASN A 80 4.46 8.18 6.98
N MET A 81 4.22 9.38 6.48
CA MET A 81 4.56 9.75 5.11
C MET A 81 4.90 11.25 4.99
N HIS A 82 5.75 11.59 4.03
CA HIS A 82 6.11 12.97 3.73
C HIS A 82 5.93 13.31 2.23
N PRO A 83 5.65 14.58 1.91
CA PRO A 83 5.56 15.03 0.53
C PRO A 83 6.93 15.37 -0.07
N THR A 84 7.06 15.23 -1.38
CA THR A 84 8.13 15.86 -2.16
C THR A 84 7.90 17.37 -2.30
N GLU A 85 8.92 18.09 -2.76
CA GLU A 85 8.72 19.45 -3.27
C GLU A 85 7.74 19.46 -4.45
N VAL A 86 7.05 20.59 -4.61
CA VAL A 86 6.12 20.79 -5.73
C VAL A 86 6.92 20.99 -7.02
N LYS A 87 6.63 20.18 -8.03
CA LYS A 87 7.24 20.31 -9.35
C LYS A 87 6.18 20.21 -10.43
N GLU A 88 5.97 21.29 -11.18
CA GLU A 88 4.96 21.37 -12.27
C GLU A 88 3.55 20.95 -11.78
N GLY A 89 3.09 21.53 -10.67
CA GLY A 89 1.78 21.25 -10.08
C GLY A 89 1.63 19.84 -9.49
N LYS A 90 2.72 19.08 -9.37
CA LYS A 90 2.72 17.71 -8.85
C LYS A 90 3.43 17.60 -7.50
N ILE A 91 2.82 16.87 -6.58
CA ILE A 91 3.42 16.42 -5.32
C ILE A 91 3.31 14.90 -5.25
N GLU A 92 4.38 14.24 -4.81
CA GLU A 92 4.38 12.81 -4.54
C GLU A 92 4.48 12.57 -3.03
N LEU A 93 3.84 11.51 -2.55
CA LEU A 93 3.93 11.06 -1.16
C LEU A 93 4.88 9.86 -1.07
N ILE A 94 5.77 9.91 -0.09
CA ILE A 94 6.81 8.90 0.16
C ILE A 94 6.59 8.32 1.56
N ALA A 95 6.69 6.98 1.68
CA ALA A 95 6.58 6.27 2.95
C ALA A 95 7.80 6.53 3.86
N ASP A 96 7.56 6.82 5.13
CA ASP A 96 8.63 7.02 6.14
C ASP A 96 9.04 5.75 6.86
N CYS A 97 8.22 4.71 6.78
CA CYS A 97 8.41 3.43 7.46
C CYS A 97 7.90 2.27 6.61
N ASP A 98 8.19 1.06 7.08
CA ASP A 98 7.61 -0.18 6.56
C ASP A 98 6.24 -0.41 7.19
N GLY A 99 5.28 -0.86 6.40
CA GLY A 99 3.91 -1.05 6.87
C GLY A 99 2.92 -1.39 5.76
N VAL A 100 1.63 -1.25 6.04
CA VAL A 100 0.55 -1.44 5.05
C VAL A 100 -0.04 -0.09 4.68
N LEU A 101 -0.11 0.19 3.38
CA LEU A 101 -0.80 1.38 2.86
C LEU A 101 -2.31 1.17 2.97
N LYS A 102 -2.98 2.02 3.75
CA LYS A 102 -4.44 2.11 3.85
C LYS A 102 -4.93 3.28 3.03
N ILE A 103 -6.04 3.07 2.33
CA ILE A 103 -6.63 4.04 1.41
C ILE A 103 -8.14 4.10 1.65
N ASP A 104 -8.65 5.29 1.90
CA ASP A 104 -10.08 5.56 1.81
C ASP A 104 -10.45 5.74 0.33
N VAL A 105 -10.80 4.63 -0.31
CA VAL A 105 -11.09 4.57 -1.75
C VAL A 105 -12.32 5.41 -2.09
N GLU A 106 -13.30 5.50 -1.19
CA GLU A 106 -14.52 6.29 -1.39
C GLU A 106 -14.20 7.78 -1.44
N LYS A 107 -13.44 8.30 -0.46
CA LYS A 107 -12.98 9.70 -0.46
C LYS A 107 -12.10 10.01 -1.66
N MET A 108 -11.15 9.13 -1.98
CA MET A 108 -10.26 9.30 -3.13
C MET A 108 -11.06 9.41 -4.44
N ASN A 109 -12.03 8.51 -4.65
CA ASN A 109 -12.89 8.52 -5.82
C ASN A 109 -13.79 9.76 -5.84
N ALA A 110 -14.36 10.17 -4.70
CA ALA A 110 -15.20 11.35 -4.61
C ALA A 110 -14.45 12.63 -5.03
N VAL A 111 -13.19 12.79 -4.59
CA VAL A 111 -12.34 13.92 -5.01
C VAL A 111 -12.01 13.84 -6.51
N ASN A 112 -11.60 12.68 -7.01
CA ASN A 112 -11.30 12.51 -8.44
C ASN A 112 -12.53 12.77 -9.33
N CYS A 113 -13.73 12.43 -8.86
CA CYS A 113 -15.00 12.67 -9.58
C CYS A 113 -15.38 14.14 -9.72
N LEU A 114 -14.79 15.06 -8.95
CA LEU A 114 -15.02 16.50 -9.11
C LEU A 114 -14.42 17.06 -10.42
N GLY A 115 -13.55 16.29 -11.08
CA GLY A 115 -12.87 16.71 -12.30
C GLY A 115 -11.75 17.72 -12.02
N GLU A 116 -10.86 17.91 -13.01
CA GLU A 116 -9.72 18.85 -12.97
C GLU A 116 -8.68 18.59 -11.86
N MET A 117 -8.94 17.66 -10.94
CA MET A 117 -8.04 17.15 -9.92
C MET A 117 -7.69 15.69 -10.20
N MET A 118 -6.50 15.28 -9.79
CA MET A 118 -6.04 13.90 -9.91
C MET A 118 -5.29 13.51 -8.64
N ILE A 119 -5.77 12.43 -8.05
CA ILE A 119 -5.12 11.65 -7.00
C ILE A 119 -4.92 10.24 -7.56
N ALA A 120 -3.68 9.77 -7.61
CA ALA A 120 -3.34 8.41 -8.00
C ALA A 120 -2.44 7.78 -6.95
N SER A 121 -2.66 6.50 -6.66
CA SER A 121 -1.96 5.77 -5.59
C SER A 121 -1.57 4.36 -6.03
N ARG A 122 -0.67 3.75 -5.25
CA ARG A 122 -0.52 2.29 -5.21
C ARG A 122 -1.81 1.66 -4.65
N HIS A 123 -1.94 0.34 -4.79
CA HIS A 123 -3.08 -0.37 -4.21
C HIS A 123 -3.02 -0.32 -2.68
N GLY A 124 -4.17 -0.05 -2.06
CA GLY A 124 -4.33 -0.16 -0.60
C GLY A 124 -4.31 -1.61 -0.15
N ASN A 125 -4.13 -1.84 1.14
CA ASN A 125 -3.97 -3.16 1.77
C ASN A 125 -2.72 -3.94 1.32
N PHE A 126 -1.73 -3.26 0.73
CA PHE A 126 -0.45 -3.85 0.33
C PHE A 126 0.72 -3.34 1.17
N PRO A 127 1.79 -4.15 1.32
CA PRO A 127 3.00 -3.73 2.00
C PRO A 127 3.74 -2.64 1.22
N VAL A 128 4.26 -1.67 1.96
CA VAL A 128 5.15 -0.60 1.49
C VAL A 128 6.41 -0.59 2.34
N LYS A 129 7.53 -0.17 1.74
CA LYS A 129 8.79 0.03 2.45
C LYS A 129 9.11 1.51 2.59
N LYS A 130 9.90 1.86 3.60
CA LYS A 130 10.48 3.20 3.73
C LYS A 130 11.15 3.64 2.43
N GLY A 131 10.80 4.83 1.96
CA GLY A 131 11.29 5.41 0.70
C GLY A 131 10.44 5.06 -0.52
N ASP A 132 9.45 4.18 -0.40
CA ASP A 132 8.54 3.89 -1.49
C ASP A 132 7.67 5.11 -1.81
N LYS A 133 7.50 5.38 -3.11
CA LYS A 133 6.49 6.30 -3.61
C LYS A 133 5.12 5.64 -3.52
N ILE A 134 4.20 6.24 -2.78
CA ILE A 134 2.88 5.66 -2.50
C ILE A 134 1.74 6.31 -3.30
N ALA A 135 1.83 7.61 -3.56
CA ALA A 135 0.81 8.37 -4.25
C ALA A 135 1.38 9.62 -4.93
N GLY A 136 0.60 10.18 -5.86
CA GLY A 136 0.85 11.46 -6.48
C GLY A 136 -0.43 12.26 -6.63
N THR A 137 -0.34 13.56 -6.40
CA THR A 137 -1.45 14.50 -6.57
C THR A 137 -1.07 15.61 -7.54
N ARG A 138 -2.04 16.06 -8.33
CA ARG A 138 -1.94 17.27 -9.15
C ARG A 138 -3.32 17.74 -9.60
N ILE A 139 -3.42 18.99 -10.01
CA ILE A 139 -4.51 19.42 -10.89
C ILE A 139 -4.14 19.20 -12.37
N ILE A 140 -5.14 19.13 -13.22
CA ILE A 140 -5.01 18.99 -14.67
C ILE A 140 -4.83 20.35 -15.36
N PRO A 141 -5.66 21.38 -15.10
CA PRO A 141 -5.41 22.72 -15.63
C PRO A 141 -4.26 23.42 -14.89
N LEU A 142 -3.77 24.53 -15.44
CA LEU A 142 -2.76 25.38 -14.80
C LEU A 142 -3.31 26.11 -13.56
N VAL A 143 -4.62 26.30 -13.52
CA VAL A 143 -5.34 27.06 -12.50
C VAL A 143 -6.68 26.41 -12.20
N ILE A 144 -7.19 26.60 -10.98
CA ILE A 144 -8.47 26.03 -10.53
C ILE A 144 -9.18 27.00 -9.60
N GLU A 145 -10.51 26.98 -9.59
CA GLU A 145 -11.30 27.79 -8.67
C GLU A 145 -11.12 27.32 -7.23
N GLU A 146 -10.87 28.25 -6.31
CA GLU A 146 -10.68 28.01 -4.88
C GLU A 146 -11.89 27.30 -4.25
N GLU A 147 -13.10 27.61 -4.72
CA GLU A 147 -14.34 26.96 -4.29
C GLU A 147 -14.33 25.45 -4.61
N LYS A 148 -13.80 25.03 -5.76
CA LYS A 148 -13.70 23.59 -6.11
C LYS A 148 -12.75 22.87 -5.17
N MET A 149 -11.62 23.49 -4.84
CA MET A 149 -10.67 22.94 -3.89
C MET A 149 -11.27 22.85 -2.48
N SER A 150 -12.01 23.87 -2.05
CA SER A 150 -12.71 23.89 -0.76
C SER A 150 -13.77 22.78 -0.68
N ARG A 151 -14.50 22.52 -1.77
CA ARG A 151 -15.44 21.40 -1.88
C ARG A 151 -14.72 20.05 -1.78
N ALA A 152 -13.54 19.92 -2.40
CA ALA A 152 -12.74 18.70 -2.32
C ALA A 152 -12.25 18.44 -0.88
N GLU A 153 -11.77 19.46 -0.17
CA GLU A 153 -11.41 19.35 1.26
C GLU A 153 -12.61 18.95 2.13
N ALA A 154 -13.79 19.50 1.86
CA ALA A 154 -15.00 19.16 2.62
C ALA A 154 -15.41 17.68 2.47
N LEU A 155 -15.13 17.04 1.33
CA LEU A 155 -15.41 15.61 1.10
C LEU A 155 -14.55 14.70 1.99
N THR A 156 -13.36 15.15 2.40
CA THR A 156 -12.50 14.33 3.27
C THR A 156 -12.86 14.47 4.75
N GLN A 157 -13.70 15.44 5.11
CA GLN A 157 -14.16 15.69 6.47
C GLN A 157 -13.02 15.91 7.48
N GLY A 158 -11.86 16.39 6.99
CA GLY A 158 -10.66 16.57 7.81
C GLY A 158 -9.87 15.29 8.09
N GLU A 159 -10.30 14.14 7.57
CA GLU A 159 -9.57 12.88 7.67
C GLU A 159 -8.68 12.65 6.43
N PRO A 160 -7.47 12.07 6.60
CA PRO A 160 -6.58 11.82 5.49
C PRO A 160 -7.06 10.66 4.61
N ILE A 161 -6.87 10.76 3.30
CA ILE A 161 -7.19 9.68 2.34
C ILE A 161 -6.22 8.50 2.47
N PHE A 162 -4.95 8.77 2.78
CA PHE A 162 -3.91 7.74 2.90
C PHE A 162 -3.37 7.66 4.32
N GLN A 163 -3.10 6.45 4.77
CA GLN A 163 -2.40 6.18 6.02
C GLN A 163 -1.43 5.02 5.83
N ILE A 164 -0.30 5.03 6.53
CA ILE A 164 0.56 3.84 6.63
C ILE A 164 0.47 3.32 8.05
N VAL A 165 -0.05 2.11 8.19
CA VAL A 165 -0.12 1.40 9.47
C VAL A 165 1.16 0.58 9.61
N THR A 166 1.90 0.80 10.70
CA THR A 166 3.18 0.12 10.95
C THR A 166 2.97 -1.32 11.41
N TYR A 167 3.93 -2.17 11.09
CA TYR A 167 3.98 -3.53 11.64
C TYR A 167 4.22 -3.51 13.14
N GLN A 168 3.52 -4.38 13.85
CA GLN A 168 3.71 -4.63 15.26
C GLN A 168 4.67 -5.80 15.44
N LYS A 169 5.49 -5.74 16.50
CA LYS A 169 6.29 -6.90 16.90
C LYS A 169 5.33 -7.96 17.42
N LYS A 170 5.32 -9.12 16.78
CA LYS A 170 4.50 -10.27 17.15
C LYS A 170 5.39 -11.49 17.37
N ARG A 171 5.01 -12.30 18.35
CA ARG A 171 5.57 -13.62 18.64
C ARG A 171 4.75 -14.65 17.89
N SER A 172 5.38 -15.44 17.03
CA SER A 172 4.67 -16.41 16.20
C SER A 172 5.02 -17.85 16.55
N GLY A 173 3.99 -18.70 16.58
CA GLY A 173 4.13 -20.16 16.72
C GLY A 173 3.74 -20.87 15.42
N VAL A 174 4.50 -21.90 15.03
CA VAL A 174 4.23 -22.68 13.81
C VAL A 174 4.00 -24.16 14.13
N ILE A 175 2.86 -24.69 13.69
CA ILE A 175 2.52 -26.10 13.83
C ILE A 175 2.51 -26.74 12.44
N THR A 176 3.30 -27.79 12.26
CA THR A 176 3.29 -28.60 11.04
C THR A 176 2.67 -29.95 11.31
N THR A 177 1.60 -30.25 10.59
CA THR A 177 0.86 -31.50 10.69
C THR A 177 1.21 -32.39 9.50
N GLY A 178 1.49 -33.66 9.79
CA GLY A 178 1.61 -34.71 8.77
C GLY A 178 2.28 -35.95 9.33
N SER A 179 1.63 -37.10 9.21
CA SER A 179 2.12 -38.39 9.70
C SER A 179 3.52 -38.74 9.20
N GLU A 180 3.83 -38.40 7.95
CA GLU A 180 5.11 -38.61 7.31
C GLU A 180 6.23 -37.74 7.89
N VAL A 181 5.92 -36.52 8.33
CA VAL A 181 6.87 -35.63 8.98
C VAL A 181 7.05 -36.04 10.45
N TYR A 182 5.94 -36.28 11.14
CA TYR A 182 5.94 -36.69 12.55
C TYR A 182 6.69 -38.02 12.78
N LYS A 183 6.53 -38.99 11.88
CA LYS A 183 7.21 -40.29 11.93
C LYS A 183 8.61 -40.26 11.29
N HIS A 184 9.14 -39.07 10.98
CA HIS A 184 10.46 -38.84 10.37
C HIS A 184 10.70 -39.59 9.06
N ARG A 185 9.65 -39.84 8.27
CA ARG A 185 9.77 -40.45 6.93
C ARG A 185 10.27 -39.43 5.92
N ILE A 186 9.90 -38.17 6.10
CA ILE A 186 10.41 -37.03 5.33
C ILE A 186 10.80 -35.89 6.27
N VAL A 187 11.52 -34.91 5.73
CA VAL A 187 11.88 -33.67 6.43
C VAL A 187 10.78 -32.64 6.26
N ASP A 188 10.55 -31.85 7.29
CA ASP A 188 9.65 -30.70 7.25
C ASP A 188 10.23 -29.60 6.33
N ASN A 189 9.46 -29.26 5.29
CA ASN A 189 9.78 -28.15 4.38
C ASN A 189 8.80 -26.97 4.52
N PHE A 190 7.78 -27.07 5.38
CA PHE A 190 6.86 -25.96 5.66
C PHE A 190 7.53 -24.94 6.57
N THR A 191 8.04 -25.39 7.72
CA THR A 191 8.59 -24.51 8.75
C THR A 191 9.63 -23.52 8.21
N PRO A 192 10.65 -23.93 7.41
CA PRO A 192 11.62 -23.00 6.85
C PRO A 192 10.99 -21.94 5.93
N VAL A 193 9.99 -22.32 5.13
CA VAL A 193 9.30 -21.39 4.21
C VAL A 193 8.45 -20.38 4.97
N ILE A 194 7.79 -20.80 6.06
CA ILE A 194 7.04 -19.88 6.93
C ILE A 194 7.99 -18.93 7.64
N GLU A 195 9.11 -19.44 8.17
CA GLU A 195 10.12 -18.63 8.83
C GLU A 195 10.67 -17.53 7.89
N ASP A 196 10.99 -17.88 6.63
CA ASP A 196 11.45 -16.91 5.64
C ASP A 196 10.40 -15.82 5.33
N LYS A 197 9.11 -16.21 5.23
CA LYS A 197 8.01 -15.26 5.02
C LYS A 197 7.81 -14.33 6.22
N LEU A 198 7.98 -14.82 7.44
CA LEU A 198 7.91 -14.00 8.66
C LEU A 198 9.10 -13.03 8.76
N LYS A 199 10.30 -13.48 8.38
CA LYS A 199 11.52 -12.66 8.31
C LYS A 199 11.37 -11.47 7.36
N GLU A 200 10.59 -11.57 6.27
CA GLU A 200 10.31 -10.43 5.38
C GLU A 200 9.70 -9.22 6.11
N TYR A 201 9.05 -9.45 7.25
CA TYR A 201 8.40 -8.43 8.08
C TYR A 201 9.08 -8.24 9.44
N GLY A 202 10.25 -8.85 9.65
CA GLY A 202 10.98 -8.78 10.93
C GLY A 202 10.29 -9.50 12.09
N VAL A 203 9.46 -10.50 11.78
CA VAL A 203 8.77 -11.34 12.78
C VAL A 203 9.60 -12.59 13.04
N GLU A 204 9.78 -12.92 14.32
CA GLU A 204 10.48 -14.13 14.76
C GLU A 204 9.49 -15.27 15.03
N MET A 205 9.86 -16.47 14.59
CA MET A 205 9.18 -17.70 14.94
C MET A 205 9.78 -18.22 16.24
N GLU A 206 9.09 -17.99 17.36
CA GLU A 206 9.62 -18.29 18.69
C GLU A 206 9.35 -19.73 19.14
N ASP A 207 8.35 -20.39 18.56
CA ASP A 207 8.00 -21.76 18.90
C ASP A 207 7.55 -22.53 17.67
N TYR A 208 7.86 -23.83 17.65
CA TYR A 208 7.43 -24.72 16.58
C TYR A 208 7.09 -26.11 17.12
N ALA A 209 6.13 -26.77 16.49
CA ALA A 209 5.74 -28.14 16.83
C ALA A 209 5.40 -28.94 15.58
N ILE A 210 5.71 -30.23 15.62
CA ILE A 210 5.31 -31.19 14.59
C ILE A 210 4.27 -32.12 15.21
N CYS A 211 3.12 -32.27 14.54
CA CYS A 211 2.00 -33.10 14.98
C CYS A 211 1.72 -34.23 13.98
N ASP A 212 1.26 -35.38 14.50
CA ASP A 212 0.61 -36.44 13.70
C ASP A 212 -0.78 -35.95 13.27
N ASP A 213 -1.43 -36.65 12.33
CA ASP A 213 -2.79 -36.32 11.83
C ASP A 213 -3.90 -36.67 12.85
N LYS A 214 -3.77 -36.16 14.08
CA LYS A 214 -4.70 -36.37 15.19
C LYS A 214 -5.24 -35.02 15.66
N PRO A 215 -6.56 -34.77 15.59
CA PRO A 215 -7.15 -33.49 15.95
C PRO A 215 -6.78 -33.05 17.37
N GLU A 216 -6.74 -33.98 18.31
CA GLU A 216 -6.45 -33.71 19.73
C GLU A 216 -5.01 -33.23 19.90
N MET A 217 -4.06 -33.86 19.19
CA MET A 217 -2.65 -33.47 19.26
C MET A 217 -2.41 -32.06 18.72
N ILE A 218 -3.07 -31.71 17.62
CA ILE A 218 -2.97 -30.37 17.00
C ILE A 218 -3.64 -29.34 17.92
N THR A 219 -4.82 -29.66 18.46
CA THR A 219 -5.55 -28.80 19.42
C THR A 219 -4.69 -28.49 20.64
N ASP A 220 -4.07 -29.52 21.25
CA ASP A 220 -3.16 -29.37 22.39
C ASP A 220 -1.93 -28.53 22.05
N ALA A 221 -1.38 -28.67 20.84
CA ALA A 221 -0.24 -27.87 20.39
C ALA A 221 -0.61 -26.39 20.24
N ILE A 222 -1.79 -26.08 19.69
CA ILE A 222 -2.31 -24.71 19.60
C ILE A 222 -2.45 -24.13 21.01
N HIS A 223 -3.10 -24.83 21.95
CA HIS A 223 -3.22 -24.36 23.34
C HIS A 223 -1.87 -24.10 24.00
N LYS A 224 -0.89 -24.99 23.83
CA LYS A 224 0.47 -24.79 24.38
C LYS A 224 1.13 -23.52 23.85
N MET A 225 0.92 -23.17 22.58
CA MET A 225 1.44 -21.93 22.00
C MET A 225 0.71 -20.69 22.53
N LEU A 226 -0.61 -20.78 22.71
CA LEU A 226 -1.41 -19.74 23.35
C LEU A 226 -0.97 -19.52 24.82
N ASP A 227 -0.77 -20.59 25.59
CA ASP A 227 -0.30 -20.54 26.98
C ASP A 227 1.12 -19.93 27.10
N LYS A 228 1.95 -20.08 26.06
CA LYS A 228 3.26 -19.42 25.95
C LYS A 228 3.16 -17.93 25.55
N GLY A 229 1.95 -17.43 25.27
CA GLY A 229 1.67 -16.05 24.90
C GLY A 229 2.07 -15.70 23.47
N MET A 230 1.91 -16.62 22.51
CA MET A 230 2.09 -16.31 21.09
C MET A 230 0.99 -15.35 20.61
N ASP A 231 1.39 -14.31 19.87
CA ASP A 231 0.48 -13.32 19.30
C ASP A 231 -0.18 -13.79 17.99
N MET A 232 0.27 -14.92 17.45
CA MET A 232 -0.19 -15.52 16.20
C MET A 232 0.22 -16.98 16.12
N ILE A 233 -0.67 -17.83 15.63
CA ILE A 233 -0.39 -19.25 15.39
C ILE A 233 -0.64 -19.58 13.92
N ILE A 234 0.32 -20.28 13.30
CA ILE A 234 0.26 -20.70 11.91
C ILE A 234 0.29 -22.23 11.88
N CYS A 235 -0.78 -22.84 11.40
CA CYS A 235 -0.87 -24.28 11.19
C CYS A 235 -0.66 -24.60 9.71
N THR A 236 0.14 -25.63 9.42
CA THR A 236 0.48 -26.09 8.07
C THR A 236 0.26 -27.59 7.95
N GLY A 237 -0.04 -28.07 6.74
CA GLY A 237 -0.38 -29.47 6.49
C GLY A 237 -1.77 -29.86 7.01
N GLY A 238 -2.34 -30.93 6.48
CA GLY A 238 -3.65 -31.41 6.92
C GLY A 238 -4.83 -30.43 6.67
N MET A 239 -4.74 -29.57 5.64
CA MET A 239 -5.62 -28.40 5.42
C MET A 239 -6.63 -28.56 4.27
N SER A 240 -6.60 -29.67 3.52
CA SER A 240 -7.48 -29.88 2.37
C SER A 240 -8.84 -30.46 2.83
N VAL A 241 -9.58 -31.03 1.89
CA VAL A 241 -10.87 -31.69 2.14
C VAL A 241 -10.75 -33.21 2.33
N ASP A 242 -9.52 -33.73 2.43
CA ASP A 242 -9.35 -35.17 2.63
C ASP A 242 -9.89 -35.57 4.01
N PRO A 243 -10.52 -36.74 4.17
CA PRO A 243 -11.06 -37.17 5.47
C PRO A 243 -10.01 -37.26 6.59
N ASP A 244 -8.74 -37.38 6.21
CA ASP A 244 -7.59 -37.44 7.10
C ASP A 244 -7.00 -36.05 7.41
N ASP A 245 -7.48 -34.99 6.77
CA ASP A 245 -7.11 -33.60 7.06
C ASP A 245 -7.78 -33.12 8.35
N ARG A 246 -6.98 -33.04 9.42
CA ARG A 246 -7.48 -32.73 10.77
C ARG A 246 -7.19 -31.32 11.25
N THR A 247 -6.36 -30.56 10.54
CA THR A 247 -5.94 -29.22 10.95
C THR A 247 -7.11 -28.22 11.02
N PRO A 248 -8.03 -28.13 10.05
CA PRO A 248 -9.19 -27.25 10.15
C PRO A 248 -10.07 -27.56 11.35
N LEU A 249 -10.28 -28.85 11.67
CA LEU A 249 -11.06 -29.25 12.85
C LEU A 249 -10.36 -28.81 14.14
N ALA A 250 -9.04 -29.01 14.24
CA ALA A 250 -8.28 -28.60 15.41
C ALA A 250 -8.33 -27.08 15.64
N ILE A 251 -8.21 -26.27 14.58
CA ILE A 251 -8.37 -24.80 14.68
C ILE A 251 -9.78 -24.46 15.19
N LYS A 252 -10.83 -25.10 14.66
CA LYS A 252 -12.22 -24.87 15.09
C LYS A 252 -12.48 -25.25 16.54
N ASN A 253 -11.74 -26.20 17.09
CA ASN A 253 -11.87 -26.61 18.49
C ASN A 253 -11.31 -25.55 19.46
N VAL A 254 -10.38 -24.71 18.99
CA VAL A 254 -9.71 -23.70 19.82
C VAL A 254 -10.28 -22.30 19.59
N ALA A 255 -10.46 -21.92 18.34
CA ALA A 255 -10.86 -20.57 17.97
C ALA A 255 -12.32 -20.27 18.35
N GLU A 256 -12.57 -19.03 18.74
CA GLU A 256 -13.91 -18.54 19.11
C GLU A 256 -14.65 -17.94 17.91
N ASP A 257 -13.89 -17.38 16.96
CA ASP A 257 -14.41 -16.65 15.81
C ASP A 257 -13.76 -17.18 14.53
N ILE A 258 -14.50 -17.93 13.73
CA ILE A 258 -14.04 -18.47 12.45
C ILE A 258 -14.43 -17.48 11.34
N VAL A 259 -13.45 -16.80 10.78
CA VAL A 259 -13.68 -15.80 9.73
C VAL A 259 -13.90 -16.46 8.38
N THR A 260 -13.05 -17.43 8.03
CA THR A 260 -13.22 -18.21 6.81
C THR A 260 -12.58 -19.58 6.90
N TYR A 261 -13.15 -20.53 6.16
CA TYR A 261 -12.45 -21.72 5.69
C TYR A 261 -12.64 -21.80 4.18
N GLY A 262 -11.60 -21.43 3.45
CA GLY A 262 -11.64 -21.18 2.03
C GLY A 262 -11.42 -19.71 1.68
N ALA A 263 -10.78 -19.44 0.56
CA ALA A 263 -10.66 -18.09 0.05
C ALA A 263 -10.61 -18.07 -1.49
N PRO A 264 -11.16 -17.03 -2.14
CA PRO A 264 -11.16 -16.91 -3.59
C PRO A 264 -9.79 -16.43 -4.12
N VAL A 265 -8.72 -17.12 -3.72
CA VAL A 265 -7.33 -16.79 -4.07
C VAL A 265 -6.59 -18.05 -4.50
N LEU A 266 -5.83 -17.93 -5.58
CA LEU A 266 -5.02 -19.01 -6.13
C LEU A 266 -3.57 -18.52 -6.33
N PRO A 267 -2.55 -19.16 -5.72
CA PRO A 267 -2.61 -20.29 -4.77
C PRO A 267 -3.10 -19.90 -3.36
N GLY A 268 -3.72 -20.86 -2.68
CA GLY A 268 -4.15 -20.69 -1.29
C GLY A 268 -5.63 -20.93 -1.02
N ALA A 269 -6.38 -21.55 -1.93
CA ALA A 269 -7.83 -21.62 -1.83
C ALA A 269 -8.36 -22.28 -0.55
N MET A 270 -7.62 -23.22 0.06
CA MET A 270 -7.98 -23.90 1.31
C MET A 270 -7.41 -23.20 2.57
N PHE A 271 -7.24 -21.88 2.51
CA PHE A 271 -6.79 -21.08 3.64
C PHE A 271 -7.88 -20.94 4.71
N MET A 272 -7.49 -21.01 5.97
CA MET A 272 -8.37 -20.76 7.12
C MET A 272 -7.85 -19.57 7.91
N LEU A 273 -8.76 -18.69 8.33
CA LEU A 273 -8.49 -17.66 9.32
C LEU A 273 -9.54 -17.74 10.41
N ALA A 274 -9.08 -17.80 11.65
CA ALA A 274 -9.90 -17.72 12.83
C ALA A 274 -9.18 -16.90 13.91
N TYR A 275 -9.90 -16.49 14.94
CA TYR A 275 -9.38 -15.72 16.07
C TYR A 275 -9.68 -16.41 17.40
N TYR A 276 -8.72 -16.32 18.31
CA TYR A 276 -8.81 -16.73 19.72
C TYR A 276 -8.70 -15.50 20.62
N ASP A 277 -9.40 -15.51 21.76
CA ASP A 277 -9.42 -14.40 22.74
C ASP A 277 -9.67 -13.02 22.10
N GLY A 278 -10.61 -12.98 21.15
CA GLY A 278 -10.98 -11.78 20.43
C GLY A 278 -10.07 -11.40 19.24
N ASP A 279 -8.74 -11.39 19.38
CA ASP A 279 -7.83 -10.79 18.39
C ASP A 279 -6.58 -11.61 18.01
N ILE A 280 -6.33 -12.78 18.64
CA ILE A 280 -5.17 -13.62 18.32
C ILE A 280 -5.47 -14.47 17.08
N PRO A 281 -4.82 -14.22 15.92
CA PRO A 281 -5.06 -14.97 14.69
C PRO A 281 -4.50 -16.39 14.76
N ILE A 282 -5.33 -17.36 14.38
CA ILE A 282 -4.95 -18.74 14.08
C ILE A 282 -5.20 -18.98 12.59
N MET A 283 -4.13 -19.20 11.84
CA MET A 283 -4.18 -19.35 10.38
C MET A 283 -3.83 -20.76 9.94
N GLY A 284 -4.69 -21.37 9.13
CA GLY A 284 -4.44 -22.64 8.48
C GLY A 284 -3.97 -22.45 7.04
N LEU A 285 -2.78 -22.94 6.72
CA LEU A 285 -2.12 -22.73 5.43
C LEU A 285 -2.10 -24.02 4.58
N PRO A 286 -2.62 -23.98 3.34
CA PRO A 286 -2.60 -25.15 2.47
C PRO A 286 -1.20 -25.46 1.94
N GLY A 287 -1.02 -26.72 1.48
CA GLY A 287 0.26 -27.27 1.00
C GLY A 287 0.99 -26.41 -0.04
N CYS A 288 0.23 -25.62 -0.82
CA CYS A 288 0.81 -24.72 -1.83
C CYS A 288 1.78 -23.68 -1.29
N VAL A 289 1.71 -23.33 0.00
CA VAL A 289 2.64 -22.38 0.63
C VAL A 289 4.09 -22.86 0.53
N MET A 290 4.32 -24.17 0.51
CA MET A 290 5.67 -24.76 0.44
C MET A 290 6.40 -24.45 -0.88
N TYR A 291 5.67 -24.33 -2.01
CA TYR A 291 6.28 -24.20 -3.34
C TYR A 291 5.89 -22.93 -4.09
N ALA A 292 4.77 -22.29 -3.73
CA ALA A 292 4.35 -21.05 -4.35
C ALA A 292 5.07 -19.85 -3.70
N LYS A 293 5.74 -19.04 -4.52
CA LYS A 293 6.44 -17.82 -4.05
C LYS A 293 5.51 -16.89 -3.28
N ARG A 294 4.28 -16.72 -3.76
CA ARG A 294 3.23 -15.91 -3.14
C ARG A 294 1.90 -16.66 -3.15
N THR A 295 1.17 -16.53 -2.06
CA THR A 295 -0.15 -17.15 -1.79
C THR A 295 -1.05 -16.13 -1.09
N ILE A 296 -2.27 -16.54 -0.74
CA ILE A 296 -3.12 -15.73 0.16
C ILE A 296 -2.45 -15.34 1.48
N PHE A 297 -1.54 -16.17 2.01
CA PHE A 297 -0.84 -15.83 3.24
C PHE A 297 -0.05 -14.51 3.10
N ASP A 298 0.52 -14.25 1.92
CA ASP A 298 1.25 -13.01 1.63
C ASP A 298 0.34 -11.77 1.47
N LEU A 299 -0.97 -11.98 1.30
CA LEU A 299 -1.99 -10.92 1.27
C LEU A 299 -2.57 -10.64 2.67
N VAL A 300 -2.66 -11.69 3.50
CA VAL A 300 -3.26 -11.64 4.84
C VAL A 300 -2.24 -11.24 5.91
N LEU A 301 -1.04 -11.83 5.90
CA LEU A 301 -0.03 -11.65 6.93
C LEU A 301 0.30 -10.17 7.19
N PRO A 302 0.60 -9.32 6.17
CA PRO A 302 0.97 -7.92 6.43
C PRO A 302 -0.11 -7.15 7.20
N ARG A 303 -1.38 -7.45 6.92
CA ARG A 303 -2.55 -6.82 7.54
C ARG A 303 -2.70 -7.27 8.99
N VAL A 304 -2.57 -8.59 9.23
CA VAL A 304 -2.56 -9.18 10.57
C VAL A 304 -1.43 -8.61 11.43
N LEU A 305 -0.23 -8.41 10.86
CA LEU A 305 0.90 -7.80 11.57
C LEU A 305 0.65 -6.33 11.95
N CYS A 306 -0.30 -5.66 11.30
CA CYS A 306 -0.76 -4.31 11.66
C CYS A 306 -1.89 -4.30 12.70
N ASN A 307 -2.16 -5.44 13.37
CA ASN A 307 -3.32 -5.64 14.27
C ASN A 307 -4.68 -5.41 13.62
N GLU A 308 -4.77 -5.58 12.29
CA GLU A 308 -6.05 -5.54 11.62
C GLU A 308 -6.81 -6.85 11.86
N LYS A 309 -7.97 -6.76 12.51
CA LYS A 309 -8.91 -7.87 12.61
C LYS A 309 -9.68 -7.99 11.30
N LEU A 310 -9.25 -8.92 10.45
CA LEU A 310 -9.86 -9.18 9.15
C LEU A 310 -11.21 -9.86 9.31
N LYS A 311 -12.13 -9.52 8.41
CA LYS A 311 -13.46 -10.11 8.34
C LYS A 311 -13.61 -10.93 7.07
N ALA A 312 -14.72 -11.66 6.96
CA ALA A 312 -15.04 -12.42 5.76
C ALA A 312 -15.09 -11.50 4.52
N GLU A 313 -15.52 -10.24 4.70
CA GLU A 313 -15.52 -9.23 3.65
C GLU A 313 -14.16 -8.94 3.04
N ASP A 314 -13.13 -8.91 3.87
CA ASP A 314 -11.77 -8.66 3.41
C ASP A 314 -11.24 -9.78 2.53
N LEU A 315 -11.74 -11.00 2.72
CA LEU A 315 -11.26 -12.17 1.99
C LEU A 315 -12.07 -12.45 0.73
N TYR A 316 -13.39 -12.25 0.73
CA TYR A 316 -14.16 -12.48 -0.50
C TYR A 316 -13.83 -11.48 -1.60
N ARG A 317 -13.45 -10.23 -1.26
CA ARG A 317 -13.07 -9.21 -2.25
C ARG A 317 -11.79 -9.58 -3.00
N LEU A 318 -10.91 -10.39 -2.40
CA LEU A 318 -9.72 -10.92 -3.06
C LEU A 318 -10.03 -11.76 -4.31
N GLY A 319 -11.28 -12.19 -4.52
CA GLY A 319 -11.67 -12.90 -5.74
C GLY A 319 -11.34 -12.12 -7.01
N GLN A 320 -11.48 -10.79 -6.98
CA GLN A 320 -10.98 -9.95 -8.05
C GLN A 320 -9.47 -9.75 -7.86
N GLY A 321 -8.67 -10.17 -8.84
CA GLY A 321 -7.21 -10.05 -8.78
C GLY A 321 -6.50 -11.10 -7.92
N GLY A 322 -7.21 -12.01 -7.26
CA GLY A 322 -6.66 -13.09 -6.43
C GLY A 322 -5.98 -14.24 -7.18
N LEU A 323 -5.72 -14.12 -8.49
CA LEU A 323 -5.03 -15.13 -9.28
C LEU A 323 -3.54 -14.75 -9.45
N CYS A 324 -2.65 -15.49 -8.81
CA CYS A 324 -1.20 -15.34 -8.99
C CYS A 324 -0.77 -16.03 -10.30
N LEU A 325 -0.08 -15.29 -11.15
CA LEU A 325 0.37 -15.78 -12.45
C LEU A 325 1.64 -16.64 -12.39
N SER A 326 2.19 -16.89 -11.19
CA SER A 326 3.39 -17.71 -10.98
C SER A 326 4.57 -17.32 -11.86
N CYS A 327 4.82 -16.00 -12.00
CA CYS A 327 5.83 -15.45 -12.88
C CYS A 327 7.24 -16.02 -12.59
N PRO A 328 8.10 -16.21 -13.63
CA PRO A 328 9.48 -16.65 -13.45
C PRO A 328 10.27 -15.80 -12.45
N THR A 329 10.14 -14.48 -12.56
CA THR A 329 10.64 -13.52 -11.56
C THR A 329 9.46 -12.98 -10.77
N CYS A 330 9.50 -13.11 -9.43
CA CYS A 330 8.45 -12.58 -8.59
C CYS A 330 8.64 -11.07 -8.40
N THR A 331 7.64 -10.28 -8.77
CA THR A 331 7.64 -8.82 -8.60
C THR A 331 6.56 -8.34 -7.62
N PHE A 332 5.96 -9.25 -6.84
CA PHE A 332 5.03 -8.89 -5.77
C PHE A 332 5.71 -7.91 -4.78
N PRO A 333 5.02 -6.85 -4.31
CA PRO A 333 3.59 -6.51 -4.51
C PRO A 333 3.27 -5.70 -5.78
N ASN A 334 4.24 -5.48 -6.67
CA ASN A 334 4.05 -4.65 -7.87
C ASN A 334 3.30 -5.37 -9.01
N CYS A 335 3.18 -6.70 -8.97
CA CYS A 335 2.41 -7.49 -9.94
C CYS A 335 0.88 -7.36 -9.75
N GLY A 336 0.06 -8.03 -10.59
CA GLY A 336 -1.41 -7.98 -10.54
C GLY A 336 -2.09 -8.67 -9.34
N PHE A 337 -1.34 -9.44 -8.55
CA PHE A 337 -1.88 -10.37 -7.56
C PHE A 337 -2.44 -9.66 -6.32
N GLY A 338 -3.69 -9.98 -5.95
CA GLY A 338 -4.42 -9.45 -4.79
C GLY A 338 -5.02 -8.06 -4.97
N LYS A 339 -4.92 -7.46 -6.17
CA LYS A 339 -5.18 -6.03 -6.40
C LYS A 339 -6.65 -5.62 -6.61
N GLY A 340 -7.59 -6.57 -6.57
CA GLY A 340 -9.02 -6.27 -6.65
C GLY A 340 -9.75 -6.38 -5.30
N ALA A 341 -9.01 -6.50 -4.19
CA ALA A 341 -9.57 -6.49 -2.84
C ALA A 341 -9.73 -5.10 -2.23
#